data_AF-A0A167YX31-F1
#
_entry.id   AF-A0A167YX31-F1
#
_cell.length_a   1.000
_cell.length_b   1.000
_cell.length_c   1.000
_cell.angle_alpha   90.00
_cell.angle_beta   90.00
_cell.angle_gamma   90.00
#
_symmetry.space_group_name_H-M   'P 1'
#
loop_
_entity.id
_entity.type
_entity.pdbx_description
1 polymer ?
#
loop_
_entity_poly.entity_id
_entity_poly.type
_entity_poly.pdbx_seq_one_letter_code
_entity_poly.pdbx_strand_id
1 'polypeptide(L)'
;MAGRAITLKEEGNRHFQRGDYTGAEGLYSEAIIADSKNAALYTNRALVRLKLEMWDSVVNDCKACLDLAPDNMKAHYYLSQAELSLKDYEAALAHGKRAQELCIQTEDKSITNITNHILACKKARWEDKEKRRVREGGQLETEVVALMERERDEALNAAESDADRHELAEEWARKLQQLRDTFERSRSASEKKRRVPEWAVDDITFGIMVDPVITKTGKSYERAAILEHLRRQCTDPLTREPLTTADLRPNRGLKMACEEFLDENGWAVDW
;
A
#
# COMPACT_ATOMS: atom_id res chain seq x y z
N MET A 1 -17.04 39.34 1.31
CA MET A 1 -16.42 38.15 1.94
C MET A 1 -16.21 37.05 0.90
N ALA A 2 -17.25 36.40 0.37
CA ALA A 2 -17.11 35.30 -0.61
C ALA A 2 -16.38 35.67 -1.93
N GLY A 3 -16.62 36.86 -2.48
CA GLY A 3 -15.96 37.28 -3.73
C GLY A 3 -14.43 37.35 -3.64
N ARG A 4 -13.89 37.77 -2.49
CA ARG A 4 -12.43 37.83 -2.25
C ARG A 4 -11.81 36.42 -2.22
N ALA A 5 -12.47 35.48 -1.55
CA ALA A 5 -12.00 34.09 -1.48
C ALA A 5 -11.98 33.43 -2.87
N ILE A 6 -12.95 33.74 -3.74
CA ILE A 6 -12.99 33.23 -5.12
C ILE A 6 -11.81 33.77 -5.93
N THR A 7 -11.53 35.07 -5.87
CA THR A 7 -10.38 35.68 -6.58
C THR A 7 -9.05 35.10 -6.11
N LEU A 8 -8.85 34.98 -4.79
CA LEU A 8 -7.63 34.39 -4.21
C LEU A 8 -7.46 32.92 -4.62
N LYS A 9 -8.55 32.14 -4.64
CA LYS A 9 -8.54 30.76 -5.13
C LYS A 9 -8.13 30.68 -6.60
N GLU A 10 -8.65 31.55 -7.45
CA GLU A 10 -8.32 31.59 -8.88
C GLU A 10 -6.85 32.01 -9.10
N GLU A 11 -6.36 32.96 -8.32
CA GLU A 11 -4.94 33.32 -8.28
C GLU A 11 -4.08 32.14 -7.86
N GLY A 12 -4.43 31.46 -6.76
CA GLY A 12 -3.74 30.26 -6.30
C GLY A 12 -3.70 29.17 -7.38
N ASN A 13 -4.80 28.96 -8.10
CA ASN A 13 -4.85 28.03 -9.23
C ASN A 13 -3.85 28.41 -10.34
N ARG A 14 -3.70 29.72 -10.65
CA ARG A 14 -2.73 30.20 -11.65
C ARG A 14 -1.28 29.97 -11.20
N HIS A 15 -0.98 30.21 -9.93
CA HIS A 15 0.35 29.92 -9.36
C HIS A 15 0.64 28.41 -9.40
N PHE A 16 -0.33 27.58 -9.01
CA PHE A 16 -0.21 26.12 -9.08
C PHE A 16 0.08 25.63 -10.51
N GLN A 17 -0.64 26.14 -11.51
CA GLN A 17 -0.42 25.80 -12.92
C GLN A 17 0.96 26.20 -13.43
N ARG A 18 1.58 27.23 -12.85
CA ARG A 18 2.94 27.68 -13.17
C ARG A 18 4.03 26.92 -12.41
N GLY A 19 3.65 25.99 -11.52
CA GLY A 19 4.59 25.28 -10.64
C GLY A 19 5.06 26.10 -9.44
N ASP A 20 4.51 27.30 -9.21
CA ASP A 20 4.79 28.10 -8.03
C ASP A 20 3.91 27.64 -6.86
N TYR A 21 4.33 26.55 -6.23
CA TYR A 21 3.58 25.93 -5.15
C TYR A 21 3.60 26.75 -3.86
N THR A 22 4.71 27.44 -3.54
CA THR A 22 4.78 28.29 -2.35
C THR A 22 3.88 29.51 -2.47
N GLY A 23 3.85 30.17 -3.64
CA GLY A 23 2.91 31.25 -3.92
C GLY A 23 1.45 30.79 -3.87
N ALA A 24 1.14 29.61 -4.43
CA ALA A 24 -0.20 29.04 -4.37
C ALA A 24 -0.64 28.73 -2.92
N GLU A 25 0.26 28.21 -2.08
CA GLU A 25 -0.02 27.87 -0.68
C GLU A 25 -0.41 29.11 0.16
N GLY A 26 0.29 30.23 -0.05
CA GLY A 26 -0.05 31.51 0.55
C GLY A 26 -1.43 32.01 0.13
N LEU A 27 -1.71 32.00 -1.17
CA LEU A 27 -3.00 32.46 -1.74
C LEU A 27 -4.19 31.62 -1.25
N TYR A 28 -4.05 30.29 -1.19
CA TYR A 28 -5.10 29.45 -0.62
C TYR A 28 -5.27 29.67 0.89
N SER A 29 -4.19 29.95 1.62
CA SER A 29 -4.28 30.27 3.05
C SER A 29 -5.05 31.57 3.30
N GLU A 30 -4.80 32.61 2.50
CA GLU A 30 -5.61 33.84 2.53
C GLU A 30 -7.06 33.59 2.12
N ALA A 31 -7.29 32.73 1.13
CA ALA A 31 -8.64 32.36 0.71
C ALA A 31 -9.42 31.66 1.83
N ILE A 32 -8.77 30.77 2.60
CA ILE A 32 -9.37 30.07 3.75
C ILE A 32 -9.70 31.04 4.88
N ILE A 33 -8.86 32.06 5.13
CA ILE A 33 -9.18 33.11 6.09
C ILE A 33 -10.42 33.90 5.65
N ALA A 34 -10.56 34.16 4.34
CA ALA A 34 -11.71 34.86 3.78
C ALA A 34 -13.00 34.02 3.75
N ASP A 35 -12.89 32.69 3.63
CA ASP A 35 -14.02 31.75 3.61
C ASP A 35 -13.63 30.37 4.17
N SER A 36 -13.67 30.23 5.49
CA SER A 36 -13.22 29.02 6.19
C SER A 36 -14.18 27.83 6.07
N LYS A 37 -15.37 28.02 5.51
CA LYS A 37 -16.38 26.96 5.34
C LYS A 37 -16.31 26.31 3.95
N ASN A 38 -15.39 26.74 3.10
CA ASN A 38 -15.24 26.21 1.75
C ASN A 38 -14.25 25.03 1.70
N ALA A 39 -14.80 23.82 1.72
CA ALA A 39 -14.04 22.56 1.66
C ALA A 39 -13.06 22.48 0.47
N ALA A 40 -13.39 23.10 -0.67
CA ALA A 40 -12.53 23.08 -1.85
C ALA A 40 -11.19 23.82 -1.65
N LEU A 41 -11.16 24.84 -0.78
CA LEU A 41 -9.93 25.58 -0.49
C LEU A 41 -8.93 24.71 0.26
N TYR A 42 -9.41 23.90 1.21
CA TYR A 42 -8.58 22.96 1.95
C TYR A 42 -8.02 21.87 1.05
N THR A 43 -8.83 21.27 0.17
CA THR A 43 -8.33 20.25 -0.77
C THR A 43 -7.36 20.82 -1.81
N ASN A 44 -7.56 22.06 -2.27
CA ASN A 44 -6.61 22.73 -3.15
C ASN A 44 -5.27 23.01 -2.44
N ARG A 45 -5.31 23.52 -1.20
CA ARG A 45 -4.09 23.74 -0.40
C ARG A 45 -3.40 22.42 -0.05
N ALA A 46 -4.16 21.37 0.28
CA ALA A 46 -3.64 20.03 0.50
C ALA A 46 -2.88 19.49 -0.72
N LEU A 47 -3.42 19.68 -1.93
CA LEU A 47 -2.74 19.28 -3.16
C LEU A 47 -1.41 20.04 -3.35
N VAL A 48 -1.38 21.33 -3.05
CA VAL A 48 -0.14 22.13 -3.11
C VAL A 48 0.88 21.62 -2.08
N ARG A 49 0.43 21.36 -0.86
CA ARG A 49 1.26 20.84 0.23
C ARG A 49 1.76 19.42 -0.04
N LEU A 50 1.01 18.59 -0.76
CA LEU A 50 1.50 17.31 -1.28
C LEU A 50 2.68 17.51 -2.24
N LYS A 51 2.63 18.52 -3.11
CA LYS A 51 3.75 18.84 -4.02
C LYS A 51 4.98 19.40 -3.30
N LEU A 52 4.77 19.97 -2.11
CA LEU A 52 5.82 20.45 -1.22
C LEU A 52 6.25 19.40 -0.18
N GLU A 53 5.70 18.18 -0.22
CA GLU A 53 5.98 17.10 0.73
C GLU A 53 5.72 17.47 2.20
N MET A 54 4.78 18.39 2.45
CA MET A 54 4.40 18.84 3.79
C MET A 54 3.33 17.94 4.41
N TRP A 55 3.68 16.67 4.66
CA TRP A 55 2.72 15.59 4.96
C TRP A 55 1.77 15.89 6.13
N ASP A 56 2.28 16.36 7.28
CA ASP A 56 1.42 16.72 8.43
C ASP A 56 0.43 17.83 8.09
N SER A 57 0.85 18.79 7.25
CA SER A 57 -0.01 19.90 6.82
C SER A 57 -1.08 19.44 5.83
N VAL A 58 -0.77 18.44 4.98
CA VAL A 58 -1.75 17.77 4.12
C VAL A 58 -2.79 17.06 4.97
N VAL A 59 -2.37 16.31 6.00
CA VAL A 59 -3.28 15.62 6.92
C VAL A 59 -4.26 16.61 7.56
N ASN A 60 -3.76 17.73 8.07
CA ASN A 60 -4.60 18.76 8.70
C ASN A 60 -5.61 19.37 7.71
N ASP A 61 -5.19 19.71 6.49
CA ASP A 61 -6.10 20.25 5.48
C ASP A 61 -7.14 19.23 5.02
N CYS A 62 -6.74 17.96 4.85
CA CYS A 62 -7.69 16.92 4.45
C CYS A 62 -8.71 16.66 5.55
N LYS A 63 -8.30 16.60 6.83
CA LYS A 63 -9.24 16.46 7.96
C LYS A 63 -10.20 17.64 8.03
N ALA A 64 -9.71 18.88 7.94
CA ALA A 64 -10.56 20.07 7.91
C ALA A 64 -11.54 20.05 6.71
N CYS A 65 -11.11 19.57 5.55
CA CYS A 65 -12.00 19.36 4.40
C CYS A 65 -13.08 18.31 4.71
N LEU A 66 -12.71 17.19 5.33
CA LEU A 66 -13.63 16.08 5.63
C LEU A 66 -14.62 16.43 6.73
N ASP A 67 -14.27 17.30 7.68
CA ASP A 67 -15.19 17.86 8.66
C ASP A 67 -16.33 18.67 8.00
N LEU A 68 -16.03 19.33 6.86
CA LEU A 68 -17.00 20.11 6.08
C LEU A 68 -17.71 19.27 5.00
N ALA A 69 -17.01 18.31 4.40
CA ALA A 69 -17.46 17.48 3.30
C ALA A 69 -16.93 16.04 3.47
N PRO A 70 -17.61 15.19 4.26
CA PRO A 70 -17.13 13.84 4.61
C PRO A 70 -16.91 12.91 3.41
N ASP A 71 -17.65 13.14 2.32
CA ASP A 71 -17.60 12.34 1.09
C ASP A 71 -16.70 12.96 0.01
N ASN A 72 -15.75 13.83 0.39
CA ASN A 72 -14.80 14.39 -0.55
C ASN A 72 -13.74 13.35 -0.95
N MET A 73 -13.92 12.74 -2.13
CA MET A 73 -13.00 11.72 -2.68
C MET A 73 -11.53 12.18 -2.73
N LYS A 74 -11.27 13.42 -3.13
CA LYS A 74 -9.91 13.96 -3.22
C LYS A 74 -9.26 14.11 -1.86
N ALA A 75 -10.00 14.55 -0.85
CA ALA A 75 -9.49 14.67 0.51
C ALA A 75 -9.08 13.30 1.07
N HIS A 76 -9.90 12.26 0.90
CA HIS A 76 -9.54 10.88 1.26
C HIS A 76 -8.29 10.39 0.51
N TYR A 77 -8.20 10.67 -0.80
CA TYR A 77 -7.05 10.25 -1.60
C TYR A 77 -5.75 10.97 -1.23
N TYR A 78 -5.81 12.26 -0.93
CA TYR A 78 -4.64 13.05 -0.50
C TYR A 78 -4.21 12.71 0.93
N LEU A 79 -5.17 12.46 1.81
CA LEU A 79 -4.92 11.99 3.17
C LEU A 79 -4.20 10.63 3.15
N SER A 80 -4.69 9.69 2.35
CA SER A 80 -4.07 8.39 2.14
C SER A 80 -2.62 8.48 1.64
N GLN A 81 -2.32 9.42 0.73
CA GLN A 81 -0.95 9.66 0.26
C GLN A 81 -0.03 10.20 1.35
N ALA A 82 -0.51 11.16 2.15
CA ALA A 82 0.27 11.71 3.24
C ALA A 82 0.53 10.67 4.35
N GLU A 83 -0.48 9.88 4.71
CA GLU A 83 -0.37 8.81 5.70
C GLU A 83 0.60 7.70 5.26
N LEU A 84 0.62 7.37 3.96
CA LEU A 84 1.61 6.45 3.41
C LEU A 84 3.04 6.99 3.59
N SER A 85 3.28 8.26 3.30
CA SER A 85 4.57 8.93 3.51
C SER A 85 4.96 8.99 4.99
N LEU A 86 3.97 9.12 5.88
CA LEU A 86 4.15 9.08 7.33
C LEU A 86 4.24 7.65 7.90
N LYS A 87 4.17 6.62 7.04
CA LYS A 87 4.19 5.19 7.40
C LYS A 87 3.03 4.73 8.27
N ASP A 88 1.91 5.46 8.27
CA ASP A 88 0.64 5.00 8.82
C ASP A 88 -0.10 4.19 7.74
N TYR A 89 0.37 2.96 7.52
CA TYR A 89 -0.10 2.13 6.42
C TYR A 89 -1.57 1.71 6.55
N GLU A 90 -2.07 1.54 7.77
CA GLU A 90 -3.45 1.14 8.01
C GLU A 90 -4.42 2.29 7.73
N ALA A 91 -4.11 3.50 8.22
CA ALA A 91 -4.89 4.69 7.89
C ALA A 91 -4.84 4.98 6.37
N ALA A 92 -3.66 4.87 5.76
CA ALA A 92 -3.49 5.06 4.33
C ALA A 92 -4.37 4.12 3.51
N LEU A 93 -4.42 2.83 3.87
CA LEU A 93 -5.28 1.85 3.21
C LEU A 93 -6.77 2.14 3.42
N ALA A 94 -7.17 2.53 4.63
CA ALA A 94 -8.56 2.84 4.95
C ALA A 94 -9.07 4.04 4.12
N HIS A 95 -8.33 5.15 4.11
CA HIS A 95 -8.70 6.33 3.33
C HIS A 95 -8.57 6.08 1.81
N GLY A 96 -7.59 5.29 1.37
CA GLY A 96 -7.45 4.88 -0.02
C GLY A 96 -8.66 4.08 -0.52
N LYS A 97 -9.12 3.09 0.26
CA LYS A 97 -10.34 2.31 -0.01
C LYS A 97 -11.58 3.22 -0.03
N ARG A 98 -11.71 4.15 0.92
CA ARG A 98 -12.82 5.11 0.94
C ARG A 98 -12.82 6.01 -0.30
N ALA A 99 -11.65 6.50 -0.72
CA ALA A 99 -11.52 7.27 -1.96
C ALA A 99 -11.95 6.45 -3.19
N GLN A 100 -11.59 5.16 -3.25
CA GLN A 100 -11.98 4.26 -4.34
C GLN A 100 -13.51 4.07 -4.40
N GLU A 101 -14.14 3.82 -3.25
CA GLU A 101 -15.60 3.70 -3.15
C GLU A 101 -16.31 4.94 -3.69
N LEU A 102 -15.89 6.13 -3.24
CA LEU A 102 -16.44 7.40 -3.68
C LEU A 102 -16.18 7.62 -5.18
N CYS A 103 -14.98 7.30 -5.67
CA CYS A 103 -14.63 7.41 -7.08
C CYS A 103 -15.53 6.53 -7.98
N ILE A 104 -15.87 5.32 -7.51
CA ILE A 104 -16.79 4.42 -8.21
C ILE A 104 -18.21 5.02 -8.22
N GLN A 105 -18.67 5.55 -7.09
CA GLN A 105 -20.00 6.16 -6.96
C GLN A 105 -20.16 7.40 -7.85
N THR A 106 -19.11 8.21 -7.99
CA THR A 106 -19.12 9.41 -8.84
C THR A 106 -18.69 9.15 -10.28
N GLU A 107 -18.38 7.90 -10.65
CA GLU A 107 -17.85 7.49 -11.96
C GLU A 107 -16.62 8.31 -12.41
N ASP A 108 -15.78 8.72 -11.46
CA ASP A 108 -14.62 9.57 -11.75
C ASP A 108 -13.53 8.78 -12.51
N LYS A 109 -12.75 9.50 -13.31
CA LYS A 109 -11.68 8.90 -14.14
C LYS A 109 -10.44 8.52 -13.34
N SER A 110 -10.36 8.94 -12.07
CA SER A 110 -9.22 8.74 -11.18
C SER A 110 -9.10 7.33 -10.62
N ILE A 111 -10.04 6.42 -10.91
CA ILE A 111 -10.09 5.08 -10.33
C ILE A 111 -8.79 4.30 -10.48
N THR A 112 -8.14 4.36 -11.64
CA THR A 112 -6.85 3.68 -11.89
C THR A 112 -5.74 4.20 -10.97
N ASN A 113 -5.65 5.52 -10.80
CA ASN A 113 -4.63 6.13 -9.94
C ASN A 113 -4.87 5.77 -8.46
N ILE A 114 -6.13 5.70 -8.05
CA ILE A 114 -6.49 5.32 -6.68
C ILE A 114 -6.20 3.82 -6.44
N THR A 115 -6.56 2.95 -7.39
CA THR A 115 -6.25 1.51 -7.30
C THR A 115 -4.75 1.26 -7.22
N ASN A 116 -3.95 1.93 -8.07
CA ASN A 116 -2.50 1.83 -8.03
C ASN A 116 -1.91 2.33 -6.70
N HIS A 117 -2.48 3.39 -6.13
CA HIS A 117 -2.09 3.89 -4.82
C HIS A 117 -2.41 2.89 -3.69
N ILE A 118 -3.57 2.23 -3.74
CA ILE A 118 -3.92 1.16 -2.78
C ILE A 118 -2.91 0.01 -2.87
N LEU A 119 -2.52 -0.41 -4.09
CA LEU A 119 -1.47 -1.41 -4.29
C LEU A 119 -0.14 -0.96 -3.67
N ALA A 120 0.27 0.30 -3.90
CA ALA A 120 1.47 0.86 -3.29
C ALA A 120 1.40 0.85 -1.75
N CYS A 121 0.24 1.16 -1.17
CA CYS A 121 0.04 1.08 0.29
C CYS A 121 0.17 -0.36 0.80
N LYS A 122 -0.45 -1.35 0.12
CA LYS A 122 -0.36 -2.77 0.48
C LYS A 122 1.09 -3.27 0.42
N LYS A 123 1.80 -2.92 -0.64
CA LYS A 123 3.22 -3.24 -0.83
C LYS A 123 4.07 -2.66 0.30
N ALA A 124 3.97 -1.35 0.54
CA ALA A 124 4.76 -0.67 1.57
C ALA A 124 4.51 -1.25 2.97
N ARG A 125 3.24 -1.57 3.29
CA ARG A 125 2.87 -2.24 4.55
C ARG A 125 3.57 -3.59 4.69
N TRP A 126 3.56 -4.39 3.64
CA TRP A 126 4.19 -5.71 3.64
C TRP A 126 5.71 -5.60 3.72
N GLU A 127 6.33 -4.68 2.98
CA GLU A 127 7.77 -4.44 3.01
C GLU A 127 8.27 -4.02 4.40
N ASP A 128 7.52 -3.17 5.12
CA ASP A 128 7.89 -2.80 6.49
C ASP A 128 7.79 -3.99 7.45
N LYS A 129 6.72 -4.80 7.35
CA LYS A 129 6.56 -6.03 8.13
C LYS A 129 7.68 -7.03 7.83
N GLU A 130 8.00 -7.23 6.55
CA GLU A 130 9.03 -8.16 6.11
C GLU A 130 10.42 -7.73 6.56
N LYS A 131 10.72 -6.43 6.48
CA LYS A 131 11.97 -5.86 7.00
C LYS A 131 12.12 -6.10 8.50
N ARG A 132 11.04 -5.95 9.28
CA ARG A 132 11.04 -6.26 10.72
C ARG A 132 11.27 -7.75 10.96
N ARG A 133 10.55 -8.61 10.25
CA ARG A 133 10.69 -10.08 10.33
C ARG A 133 12.13 -10.53 10.08
N VAL A 134 12.77 -10.03 9.02
CA VAL A 134 14.17 -10.35 8.68
C VAL A 134 15.13 -9.88 9.77
N ARG A 135 14.96 -8.64 10.25
CA ARG A 135 15.80 -8.08 11.31
C ARG A 135 15.69 -8.88 12.61
N GLU A 136 14.47 -9.15 13.05
CA GLU A 136 14.19 -9.88 14.29
C GLU A 136 14.67 -11.33 14.18
N GLY A 137 14.48 -11.98 13.03
CA GLY A 137 15.00 -13.32 12.77
C GLY A 137 16.53 -13.40 12.83
N GLY A 138 17.24 -12.44 12.23
CA GLY A 138 18.70 -12.39 12.28
C GLY A 138 19.26 -12.08 13.68
N GLN A 139 18.57 -11.22 14.44
CA GLN A 139 18.90 -10.96 15.85
C GLN A 139 18.74 -12.23 16.69
N LEU A 140 17.60 -12.91 16.54
CA LEU A 140 17.33 -14.15 17.26
C LEU A 140 18.37 -15.24 16.95
N GLU A 141 18.73 -15.43 15.68
CA GLU A 141 19.78 -16.38 15.30
C GLU A 141 21.11 -16.05 16.00
N THR A 142 21.52 -14.79 15.97
CA THR A 142 22.76 -14.34 16.61
C THR A 142 22.75 -14.58 18.11
N GLU A 143 21.63 -14.28 18.79
CA GLU A 143 21.47 -14.48 20.22
C GLU A 143 21.52 -15.96 20.60
N VAL A 144 20.77 -16.82 19.89
CA VAL A 144 20.71 -18.26 20.19
C VAL A 144 22.06 -18.92 19.92
N VAL A 145 22.74 -18.57 18.81
CA VAL A 145 24.09 -19.07 18.54
C VAL A 145 25.06 -18.66 19.65
N ALA A 146 25.04 -17.39 20.08
CA ALA A 146 25.92 -16.92 21.15
C ALA A 146 25.65 -17.59 22.49
N LEU A 147 24.38 -17.89 22.83
CA LEU A 147 24.03 -18.65 24.03
C LEU A 147 24.57 -20.09 23.96
N MET A 148 24.35 -20.78 22.84
CA MET A 148 24.84 -22.14 22.66
C MET A 148 26.38 -22.22 22.64
N GLU A 149 27.07 -21.21 22.11
CA GLU A 149 28.53 -21.15 22.15
C GLU A 149 29.07 -20.95 23.58
N ARG A 150 28.38 -20.18 24.43
CA ARG A 150 28.73 -20.06 25.86
C ARG A 150 28.52 -21.38 26.60
N GLU A 151 27.37 -22.02 26.42
CA GLU A 151 27.09 -23.33 27.03
C GLU A 151 28.09 -24.41 26.57
N ARG A 152 28.48 -24.39 25.28
CA ARG A 152 29.56 -25.22 24.76
C ARG A 152 30.86 -24.96 25.51
N ASP A 153 31.28 -23.71 25.62
CA ASP A 153 32.57 -23.36 26.24
C ASP A 153 32.59 -23.75 27.73
N GLU A 154 31.48 -23.57 28.45
CA GLU A 154 31.30 -24.05 29.81
C GLU A 154 31.41 -25.57 29.91
N ALA A 155 30.73 -26.31 29.03
CA ALA A 155 30.80 -27.77 28.99
C ALA A 155 32.20 -28.30 28.65
N LEU A 156 32.89 -27.68 27.70
CA LEU A 156 34.28 -28.04 27.34
C LEU A 156 35.27 -27.74 28.47
N ASN A 157 35.06 -26.65 29.21
CA ASN A 157 35.87 -26.30 30.36
C ASN A 157 35.63 -27.26 31.55
N ALA A 158 34.43 -27.81 31.67
CA ALA A 158 34.08 -28.79 32.69
C ALA A 158 34.46 -30.25 32.35
N ALA A 159 35.02 -30.51 31.15
CA ALA A 159 35.38 -31.85 30.72
C ALA A 159 36.48 -32.48 31.60
N GLU A 160 36.30 -33.75 31.98
CA GLU A 160 37.19 -34.46 32.91
C GLU A 160 38.48 -34.96 32.23
N SER A 161 38.44 -35.22 30.92
CA SER A 161 39.59 -35.66 30.13
C SER A 161 39.63 -35.03 28.73
N ASP A 162 40.79 -35.13 28.07
CA ASP A 162 40.96 -34.69 26.67
C ASP A 162 40.09 -35.49 25.70
N ALA A 163 39.82 -36.76 26.00
CA ALA A 163 38.94 -37.61 25.19
C ALA A 163 37.49 -37.15 25.31
N ASP A 164 37.01 -36.89 26.53
CA ASP A 164 35.65 -36.38 26.77
C ASP A 164 35.46 -34.99 26.16
N ARG A 165 36.49 -34.13 26.25
CA ARG A 165 36.50 -32.80 25.62
C ARG A 165 36.35 -32.90 24.10
N HIS A 166 37.01 -33.86 23.47
CA HIS A 166 36.92 -34.07 22.02
C HIS A 166 35.51 -34.54 21.62
N GLU A 167 34.94 -35.52 22.33
CA GLU A 167 33.59 -36.02 22.06
C GLU A 167 32.51 -34.93 22.26
N LEU A 168 32.60 -34.16 23.35
CA LEU A 168 31.72 -33.01 23.59
C LEU A 168 31.85 -31.96 22.48
N ALA A 169 33.08 -31.65 22.02
CA ALA A 169 33.29 -30.69 20.95
C ALA A 169 32.59 -31.11 19.65
N GLU A 170 32.65 -32.40 19.29
CA GLU A 170 31.96 -32.94 18.12
C GLU A 170 30.42 -32.92 18.28
N GLU A 171 29.91 -33.21 19.48
CA GLU A 171 28.48 -33.09 19.78
C GLU A 171 27.99 -31.65 19.62
N TRP A 172 28.67 -30.69 20.22
CA TRP A 172 28.32 -29.27 20.14
C TRP A 172 28.47 -28.72 18.73
N ALA A 173 29.47 -29.15 17.96
CA ALA A 173 29.60 -28.80 16.56
C ALA A 173 28.37 -29.26 15.75
N ARG A 174 27.89 -30.50 15.97
CA ARG A 174 26.67 -31.01 15.34
C ARG A 174 25.43 -30.21 15.74
N LYS A 175 25.27 -29.89 17.03
CA LYS A 175 24.15 -29.08 17.54
C LYS A 175 24.12 -27.68 16.93
N LEU A 176 25.26 -26.97 16.92
CA LEU A 176 25.37 -25.64 16.31
C LEU A 176 25.12 -25.67 14.81
N GLN A 177 25.62 -26.70 14.11
CA GLN A 177 25.34 -26.87 12.69
C GLN A 177 23.84 -27.09 12.43
N GLN A 178 23.19 -27.97 13.20
CA GLN A 178 21.75 -28.22 13.08
C GLN A 178 20.92 -26.95 13.34
N LEU A 179 21.31 -26.12 14.30
CA LEU A 179 20.68 -24.83 14.57
C LEU A 179 20.80 -23.91 13.34
N ARG A 180 22.03 -23.71 12.85
CA ARG A 180 22.31 -22.85 11.67
C ARG A 180 21.53 -23.32 10.45
N ASP A 181 21.50 -24.63 10.19
CA ASP A 181 20.73 -25.23 9.11
C ASP A 181 19.22 -24.97 9.26
N THR A 182 18.70 -24.92 10.49
CA THR A 182 17.29 -24.63 10.76
C THR A 182 16.93 -23.19 10.41
N PHE A 183 17.76 -22.23 10.82
CA PHE A 183 17.60 -20.81 10.44
C PHE A 183 17.76 -20.61 8.93
N GLU A 184 18.75 -21.27 8.31
CA GLU A 184 18.98 -21.19 6.87
C GLU A 184 17.79 -21.74 6.08
N ARG A 185 17.24 -22.89 6.46
CA ARG A 185 16.02 -23.44 5.83
C ARG A 185 14.83 -22.50 5.93
N SER A 186 14.69 -21.80 7.06
CA SER A 186 13.64 -20.79 7.25
C SER A 186 13.84 -19.60 6.30
N ARG A 187 15.09 -19.12 6.13
CA ARG A 187 15.43 -18.08 5.14
C ARG A 187 15.16 -18.54 3.71
N SER A 188 15.71 -19.66 3.28
CA SER A 188 15.58 -20.12 1.89
C SER A 188 14.14 -20.45 1.52
N ALA A 189 13.29 -20.83 2.48
CA ALA A 189 11.86 -21.00 2.25
C ALA A 189 11.17 -19.69 1.85
N SER A 190 11.60 -18.55 2.41
CA SER A 190 11.10 -17.21 2.06
C SER A 190 11.65 -16.67 0.73
N GLU A 191 12.73 -17.25 0.20
CA GLU A 191 13.34 -16.89 -1.08
C GLU A 191 12.84 -17.73 -2.28
N LYS A 192 11.89 -18.66 -2.05
CA LYS A 192 11.32 -19.50 -3.11
C LYS A 192 10.74 -18.66 -4.25
N LYS A 193 10.73 -19.28 -5.44
CA LYS A 193 10.27 -18.67 -6.69
C LYS A 193 8.85 -18.09 -6.53
N ARG A 194 8.81 -16.76 -6.52
CA ARG A 194 7.61 -15.94 -6.47
C ARG A 194 6.75 -16.19 -7.71
N ARG A 195 5.50 -16.60 -7.52
CA ARG A 195 4.49 -16.74 -8.57
C ARG A 195 3.14 -16.29 -8.04
N VAL A 196 2.50 -15.38 -8.77
CA VAL A 196 1.11 -15.02 -8.48
C VAL A 196 0.19 -16.09 -9.08
N PRO A 197 -0.79 -16.61 -8.33
CA PRO A 197 -1.75 -17.55 -8.86
C PRO A 197 -2.53 -16.97 -10.04
N GLU A 198 -2.75 -17.77 -11.08
CA GLU A 198 -3.44 -17.30 -12.30
C GLU A 198 -4.84 -16.73 -12.02
N TRP A 199 -5.54 -17.26 -11.02
CA TRP A 199 -6.87 -16.77 -10.64
C TRP A 199 -6.85 -15.33 -10.08
N ALA A 200 -5.70 -14.85 -9.59
CA ALA A 200 -5.55 -13.52 -9.01
C ALA A 200 -5.12 -12.47 -10.05
N VAL A 201 -4.66 -12.91 -11.21
CA VAL A 201 -4.12 -12.05 -12.27
C VAL A 201 -5.24 -11.56 -13.18
N ASP A 202 -5.26 -10.26 -13.44
CA ASP A 202 -6.18 -9.64 -14.37
C ASP A 202 -5.68 -9.76 -15.82
N ASP A 203 -6.57 -10.12 -16.75
CA ASP A 203 -6.21 -10.31 -18.16
C ASP A 203 -5.91 -8.99 -18.91
N ILE A 204 -6.31 -7.84 -18.36
CA ILE A 204 -6.09 -6.53 -19.00
C ILE A 204 -4.77 -5.91 -18.54
N THR A 205 -4.56 -5.88 -17.23
CA THR A 205 -3.39 -5.25 -16.59
C THR A 205 -2.24 -6.21 -16.40
N PHE A 206 -2.48 -7.52 -16.45
CA PHE A 206 -1.53 -8.59 -16.12
C PHE A 206 -1.00 -8.55 -14.67
N GLY A 207 -1.53 -7.65 -13.84
CA GLY A 207 -1.22 -7.53 -12.43
C GLY A 207 -2.28 -8.20 -11.56
N ILE A 208 -2.03 -8.22 -10.25
CA ILE A 208 -2.98 -8.73 -9.27
C ILE A 208 -4.22 -7.84 -9.12
N MET A 209 -5.40 -8.46 -9.12
CA MET A 209 -6.68 -7.76 -8.93
C MET A 209 -6.84 -7.23 -7.50
N VAL A 210 -7.32 -6.00 -7.39
CA VAL A 210 -7.63 -5.31 -6.11
C VAL A 210 -9.14 -5.26 -5.88
N ASP A 211 -9.89 -4.94 -6.93
CA ASP A 211 -11.34 -4.84 -6.89
C ASP A 211 -11.95 -5.59 -8.07
N PRO A 212 -11.89 -6.94 -8.06
CA PRO A 212 -12.35 -7.74 -9.17
C PRO A 212 -13.87 -7.61 -9.38
N VAL A 213 -14.26 -7.48 -10.64
CA VAL A 213 -15.65 -7.54 -11.10
C VAL A 213 -15.82 -8.68 -12.08
N ILE A 214 -16.96 -9.37 -11.97
CA ILE A 214 -17.33 -10.45 -12.88
C ILE A 214 -18.29 -9.92 -13.95
N THR A 215 -18.04 -10.33 -15.19
CA THR A 215 -18.93 -10.07 -16.33
C THR A 215 -20.04 -11.12 -16.40
N LYS A 216 -21.04 -10.91 -17.24
CA LYS A 216 -22.11 -11.89 -17.50
C LYS A 216 -21.63 -13.21 -18.12
N THR A 217 -20.42 -13.23 -18.70
CA THR A 217 -19.78 -14.43 -19.24
C THR A 217 -19.03 -15.23 -18.16
N GLY A 218 -18.96 -14.70 -16.94
CA GLY A 218 -18.28 -15.34 -15.80
C GLY A 218 -16.80 -14.99 -15.67
N LYS A 219 -16.23 -14.20 -16.60
CA LYS A 219 -14.83 -13.75 -16.51
C LYS A 219 -14.72 -12.61 -15.50
N SER A 220 -13.66 -12.64 -14.69
CA SER A 220 -13.35 -11.55 -13.76
C SER A 220 -12.21 -10.68 -14.29
N TYR A 221 -12.32 -9.38 -14.06
CA TYR A 221 -11.33 -8.36 -14.41
C TYR A 221 -11.15 -7.38 -13.25
N GLU A 222 -10.02 -6.69 -13.19
CA GLU A 222 -9.84 -5.53 -12.31
C GLU A 222 -10.81 -4.41 -12.72
N ARG A 223 -11.63 -3.91 -11.77
CA ARG A 223 -12.65 -2.89 -12.04
C ARG A 223 -12.06 -1.68 -12.76
N ALA A 224 -10.94 -1.16 -12.29
CA ALA A 224 -10.34 0.04 -12.88
C ALA A 224 -10.01 -0.16 -14.37
N ALA A 225 -9.53 -1.35 -14.74
CA ALA A 225 -9.12 -1.68 -16.09
C ALA A 225 -10.31 -1.89 -17.02
N ILE A 226 -11.30 -2.69 -16.60
CA ILE A 226 -12.48 -2.97 -17.42
C ILE A 226 -13.35 -1.72 -17.60
N LEU A 227 -13.45 -0.83 -16.61
CA LEU A 227 -14.18 0.44 -16.77
C LEU A 227 -13.53 1.33 -17.82
N GLU A 228 -12.19 1.39 -17.87
CA GLU A 228 -11.48 2.17 -18.89
C GLU A 228 -11.63 1.55 -20.28
N HIS A 229 -11.60 0.21 -20.38
CA HIS A 229 -11.90 -0.50 -21.63
C HIS A 229 -13.31 -0.18 -22.13
N LEU A 230 -14.33 -0.28 -21.26
CA LEU A 230 -15.73 -0.06 -21.62
C LEU A 230 -16.05 1.39 -22.01
N ARG A 231 -15.25 2.37 -21.59
CA ARG A 231 -15.36 3.75 -22.09
C ARG A 231 -14.96 3.87 -23.56
N ARG A 232 -14.12 2.97 -24.06
CA ARG A 232 -13.61 2.96 -25.43
C ARG A 232 -14.37 1.96 -26.31
N GLN A 233 -14.72 0.80 -25.76
CA GLN A 233 -15.31 -0.32 -26.48
C GLN A 233 -16.36 -1.02 -25.60
N CYS A 234 -17.63 -1.02 -26.01
CA CYS A 234 -18.72 -1.67 -25.28
C CYS A 234 -18.80 -3.19 -25.52
N THR A 235 -17.67 -3.89 -25.39
CA THR A 235 -17.55 -5.33 -25.60
C THR A 235 -16.65 -5.98 -24.54
N ASP A 236 -16.88 -7.24 -24.20
CA ASP A 236 -15.98 -8.03 -23.35
C ASP A 236 -14.58 -8.15 -24.02
N PRO A 237 -13.47 -7.83 -23.32
CA PRO A 237 -12.13 -7.92 -23.89
C PRO A 237 -11.76 -9.30 -24.45
N LEU A 238 -12.26 -10.37 -23.82
CA LEU A 238 -11.95 -11.75 -24.18
C LEU A 238 -12.92 -12.30 -25.23
N THR A 239 -14.23 -12.24 -24.95
CA THR A 239 -15.24 -12.89 -25.81
C THR A 239 -15.71 -12.01 -26.97
N ARG A 240 -15.46 -10.70 -26.90
CA ARG A 240 -15.96 -9.67 -27.84
C ARG A 240 -17.48 -9.54 -27.88
N GLU A 241 -18.19 -10.17 -26.95
CA GLU A 241 -19.64 -10.02 -26.83
C GLU A 241 -20.00 -8.63 -26.30
N PRO A 242 -21.18 -8.07 -26.63
CA PRO A 242 -21.61 -6.78 -26.10
C PRO A 242 -21.60 -6.77 -24.58
N LEU A 243 -20.91 -5.79 -23.97
CA LEU A 243 -20.77 -5.66 -22.52
C LEU A 243 -20.87 -4.18 -22.14
N THR A 244 -21.60 -3.89 -21.07
CA THR A 244 -21.73 -2.53 -20.52
C THR A 244 -21.37 -2.50 -19.04
N THR A 245 -21.15 -1.30 -18.48
CA THR A 245 -20.86 -1.13 -17.05
C THR A 245 -21.98 -1.68 -16.16
N ALA A 246 -23.22 -1.63 -16.63
CA ALA A 246 -24.39 -2.18 -15.94
C ALA A 246 -24.40 -3.73 -15.87
N ASP A 247 -23.61 -4.41 -16.69
CA ASP A 247 -23.47 -5.87 -16.68
C ASP A 247 -22.45 -6.35 -15.62
N LEU A 248 -21.62 -5.44 -15.09
CA LEU A 248 -20.56 -5.80 -14.14
C LEU A 248 -21.13 -6.03 -12.74
N ARG A 249 -20.65 -7.08 -12.06
CA ARG A 249 -20.99 -7.38 -10.66
C ARG A 249 -19.73 -7.49 -9.81
N PRO A 250 -19.69 -6.95 -8.58
CA PRO A 250 -18.54 -7.14 -7.70
C PRO A 250 -18.31 -8.63 -7.39
N ASN A 251 -17.09 -9.12 -7.62
CA ASN A 251 -16.71 -10.48 -7.26
C ASN A 251 -16.11 -10.50 -5.84
N ARG A 252 -16.99 -10.52 -4.83
CA ARG A 252 -16.59 -10.41 -3.42
C ARG A 252 -15.69 -11.56 -2.96
N GLY A 253 -15.96 -12.78 -3.42
CA GLY A 253 -15.16 -13.96 -3.06
C GLY A 253 -13.74 -13.85 -3.59
N LEU A 254 -13.60 -13.49 -4.87
CA LEU A 254 -12.28 -13.28 -5.48
C LEU A 254 -11.55 -12.10 -4.85
N LYS A 255 -12.27 -11.02 -4.51
CA LYS A 255 -11.69 -9.87 -3.81
C LYS A 255 -11.07 -10.27 -2.47
N MET A 256 -11.78 -11.06 -1.67
CA MET A 256 -11.27 -11.57 -0.39
C MET A 256 -10.04 -12.45 -0.58
N ALA A 257 -10.07 -13.35 -1.57
CA ALA A 257 -8.94 -14.23 -1.87
C ALA A 257 -7.69 -13.46 -2.33
N CYS A 258 -7.86 -12.45 -3.21
CA CYS A 258 -6.75 -11.58 -3.61
C CYS A 258 -6.21 -10.75 -2.44
N GLU A 259 -7.10 -10.28 -1.54
CA GLU A 259 -6.71 -9.51 -0.36
C GLU A 259 -5.89 -10.35 0.63
N GLU A 260 -6.37 -11.55 0.97
CA GLU A 260 -5.64 -12.50 1.81
C GLU A 260 -4.28 -12.86 1.20
N PHE A 261 -4.25 -13.15 -0.11
CA PHE A 261 -3.00 -13.45 -0.80
C PHE A 261 -2.01 -12.28 -0.73
N LEU A 262 -2.45 -11.04 -0.94
CA LEU A 262 -1.61 -9.84 -0.86
C LEU A 262 -1.11 -9.54 0.55
N ASP A 263 -1.87 -9.89 1.58
CA ASP A 263 -1.49 -9.67 2.96
C ASP A 263 -0.30 -10.54 3.36
N GLU A 264 -0.22 -11.75 2.80
CA GLU A 264 0.92 -12.66 2.96
C GLU A 264 2.03 -12.42 1.92
N ASN A 265 1.67 -11.95 0.73
CA ASN A 265 2.54 -11.87 -0.45
C ASN A 265 2.54 -10.46 -1.06
N GLY A 266 2.85 -9.43 -0.28
CA GLY A 266 2.82 -8.04 -0.79
C GLY A 266 3.81 -7.76 -1.92
N TRP A 267 4.81 -8.61 -2.13
CA TRP A 267 5.68 -8.60 -3.32
C TRP A 267 4.93 -8.85 -4.63
N ALA A 268 3.73 -9.44 -4.58
CA ALA A 268 2.91 -9.75 -5.76
C ALA A 268 2.37 -8.49 -6.46
N VAL A 269 2.47 -7.32 -5.82
CA VAL A 269 2.13 -6.04 -6.43
C VAL A 269 3.01 -5.72 -7.65
N ASP A 270 4.25 -6.21 -7.68
CA ASP A 270 5.20 -5.97 -8.77
C ASP A 270 5.23 -7.10 -9.82
N TRP A 271 4.26 -8.02 -9.80
CA TRP A 271 4.16 -9.12 -10.74
C TRP A 271 3.77 -8.64 -12.14
#